data_AF-A0A528TQ30-F1
#
_entry.id   AF-A0A528TQ30-F1
#
_cell.length_a   1.000
_cell.length_b   1.000
_cell.length_c   1.000
_cell.angle_alpha   90.00
_cell.angle_beta   90.00
_cell.angle_gamma   90.00
#
_symmetry.space_group_name_H-M   'P 1'
#
loop_
_entity.id
_entity.type
_entity.pdbx_description
1 polymer ?
#
loop_
_entity_poly.entity_id
_entity_poly.type
_entity_poly.pdbx_seq_one_letter_code
_entity_poly.pdbx_strand_id
1 'polypeptide(L)'
;DAWLSMAGNGDKGIPNGLPVDEWGIKVDENSRPVGSCTARGGDTNGPAAVYSIQKYLDWLKAYAPAEAQGMTFSESGPVPAQGGVAQQIFWYTAFTASMVDASAKAVLNDDGTPKWRMAPSPHGVYWKDGMKLGYQDVGSWTLMKSTPTDRAKAAWLYAQFVTSKTVDVKKSHVGLTFIR
;
A
#
# COMPACT_ATOMS: atom_id res chain seq x y z
N ASP A 1 -3.01 5.13 -4.72
CA ASP A 1 -2.90 5.27 -3.25
C ASP A 1 -1.58 5.87 -2.77
N ALA A 2 -0.40 5.33 -3.08
CA ALA A 2 0.88 5.86 -2.54
C ALA A 2 1.37 7.23 -3.05
N TRP A 3 0.61 7.93 -3.91
CA TRP A 3 1.07 9.19 -4.53
C TRP A 3 1.31 10.32 -3.52
N LEU A 4 0.53 10.38 -2.42
CA LEU A 4 0.68 11.39 -1.38
C LEU A 4 2.02 11.28 -0.64
N SER A 5 2.33 10.10 -0.11
CA SER A 5 3.59 9.88 0.60
C SER A 5 4.79 9.98 -0.35
N MET A 6 4.67 9.50 -1.60
CA MET A 6 5.70 9.72 -2.63
C MET A 6 5.92 11.19 -2.93
N ALA A 7 4.87 12.01 -2.96
CA ALA A 7 5.02 13.45 -3.17
C ALA A 7 5.79 14.14 -2.03
N GLY A 8 5.78 13.56 -0.82
CA GLY A 8 6.30 14.17 0.40
C GLY A 8 5.23 14.88 1.23
N ASN A 9 4.00 14.37 1.21
CA ASN A 9 2.91 14.86 2.05
C ASN A 9 3.09 14.39 3.50
N GLY A 10 2.73 15.23 4.47
CA GLY A 10 2.90 14.94 5.90
C GLY A 10 4.23 15.42 6.49
N ASP A 11 4.35 15.31 7.80
CA ASP A 11 5.50 15.77 8.56
C ASP A 11 6.58 14.69 8.68
N LYS A 12 7.78 15.10 9.10
CA LYS A 12 8.86 14.16 9.46
C LYS A 12 8.47 13.35 10.70
N GLY A 13 8.93 12.10 10.72
CA GLY A 13 8.64 11.16 11.80
C GLY A 13 8.15 9.84 11.24
N ILE A 14 8.56 8.75 11.87
CA ILE A 14 8.11 7.40 11.51
C ILE A 14 7.28 6.82 12.66
N PRO A 15 6.25 6.01 12.39
CA PRO A 15 5.96 5.38 11.09
C PRO A 15 5.19 6.22 10.08
N ASN A 16 4.55 7.33 10.47
CA ASN A 16 3.55 8.05 9.67
C ASN A 16 3.82 9.56 9.49
N GLY A 17 4.56 10.18 10.43
CA GLY A 17 4.74 11.64 10.49
C GLY A 17 3.91 12.26 11.61
N LEU A 18 4.47 13.26 12.29
CA LEU A 18 3.77 13.99 13.37
C LEU A 18 4.12 15.48 13.32
N PRO A 19 3.15 16.39 13.57
CA PRO A 19 1.75 16.12 13.91
C PRO A 19 0.84 15.81 12.71
N VAL A 20 1.28 16.01 11.47
CA VAL A 20 0.51 15.64 10.27
C VAL A 20 1.06 14.33 9.68
N ASP A 21 0.20 13.34 9.49
CA ASP A 21 0.57 12.06 8.90
C ASP A 21 0.74 12.14 7.37
N GLU A 22 1.21 11.05 6.76
CA GLU A 22 1.46 10.97 5.32
C GLU A 22 0.19 11.11 4.45
N TRP A 23 -0.99 10.98 5.06
CA TRP A 23 -2.30 11.21 4.43
C TRP A 23 -2.76 12.66 4.55
N GLY A 24 -1.98 13.52 5.22
CA GLY A 24 -2.31 14.92 5.44
C GLY A 24 -3.28 15.13 6.59
N ILE A 25 -3.47 14.14 7.46
CA ILE A 25 -4.35 14.22 8.61
C ILE A 25 -3.53 14.63 9.83
N LYS A 26 -3.93 15.74 10.44
CA LYS A 26 -3.36 16.15 11.72
C LYS A 26 -3.88 15.25 12.82
N VAL A 27 -2.98 14.75 13.66
CA VAL A 27 -3.31 14.00 14.87
C VAL A 27 -2.89 14.75 16.14
N ASP A 28 -3.57 14.45 17.24
CA ASP A 28 -3.15 14.88 18.57
C ASP A 28 -2.15 13.90 19.21
N GLU A 29 -1.76 14.16 20.46
CA GLU A 29 -0.82 13.32 21.21
C GLU A 29 -1.32 11.89 21.47
N ASN A 30 -2.62 11.62 21.26
CA ASN A 30 -3.24 10.31 21.38
C ASN A 30 -3.52 9.66 20.01
N SER A 31 -2.93 10.19 18.94
CA SER A 31 -3.13 9.73 17.56
C SER A 31 -4.58 9.81 17.08
N ARG A 32 -5.39 10.73 17.63
CA ARG A 32 -6.76 10.97 17.16
C ARG A 32 -6.75 12.02 16.06
N PRO A 33 -7.49 11.84 14.95
CA PRO A 33 -7.55 12.82 13.88
C PRO A 33 -8.26 14.09 14.36
N VAL A 34 -7.60 15.24 14.20
CA VAL A 34 -8.08 16.56 14.66
C VAL A 34 -8.08 17.64 13.57
N GLY A 35 -7.54 17.36 12.39
CA GLY A 35 -7.52 18.30 11.26
C GLY A 35 -7.22 17.61 9.93
N SER A 36 -7.66 18.19 8.82
CA SER A 36 -7.47 17.59 7.49
C SER A 36 -6.95 18.59 6.46
N CYS A 37 -7.59 19.75 6.29
CA CYS A 37 -7.06 20.80 5.42
C CYS A 37 -6.06 21.71 6.15
N THR A 38 -5.27 22.45 5.39
CA THR A 38 -4.29 23.44 5.87
C THR A 38 -4.90 24.45 6.84
N ALA A 39 -6.10 24.95 6.57
CA ALA A 39 -6.83 25.86 7.47
C ALA A 39 -7.22 25.23 8.83
N ARG A 40 -7.19 23.90 8.93
CA ARG A 40 -7.43 23.12 10.16
C ARG A 40 -6.17 22.41 10.65
N GLY A 41 -5.00 22.80 10.14
CA GLY A 41 -3.70 22.27 10.52
C GLY A 41 -3.35 20.89 9.94
N GLY A 42 -4.16 20.33 9.04
CA GLY A 42 -3.76 19.18 8.22
C GLY A 42 -3.12 19.62 6.90
N ASP A 43 -3.00 18.72 5.93
CA ASP A 43 -2.32 18.96 4.64
C ASP A 43 -3.03 18.33 3.42
N THR A 44 -4.29 17.86 3.56
CA THR A 44 -5.02 17.21 2.45
C THR A 44 -5.26 18.10 1.22
N ASN A 45 -5.08 19.41 1.36
CA ASN A 45 -5.16 20.39 0.28
C ASN A 45 -3.90 21.27 0.18
N GLY A 46 -2.79 20.87 0.80
CA GLY A 46 -1.54 21.60 0.71
C GLY A 46 -0.76 21.33 -0.59
N PRO A 47 0.40 21.97 -0.75
CA PRO A 47 1.17 21.91 -1.99
C PRO A 47 1.58 20.49 -2.41
N ALA A 48 1.95 19.63 -1.44
CA ALA A 48 2.32 18.25 -1.70
C ALA A 48 1.12 17.41 -2.18
N ALA A 49 -0.04 17.57 -1.54
CA ALA A 49 -1.28 16.92 -1.95
C ALA A 49 -1.71 17.35 -3.36
N VAL A 50 -1.74 18.65 -3.65
CA VAL A 50 -2.06 19.19 -4.99
C VAL A 50 -1.09 18.64 -6.04
N TYR A 51 0.21 18.65 -5.74
CA TYR A 51 1.23 18.09 -6.62
C TYR A 51 1.01 16.58 -6.87
N SER A 52 0.70 15.80 -5.84
CA SER A 52 0.48 14.36 -5.98
C SER A 52 -0.67 14.04 -6.93
N ILE A 53 -1.80 14.74 -6.80
CA ILE A 53 -2.99 14.51 -7.61
C ILE A 53 -2.75 14.99 -9.04
N GLN A 54 -2.15 16.16 -9.21
CA GLN A 54 -1.80 16.66 -10.54
C GLN A 54 -0.86 15.68 -11.26
N LYS A 55 0.21 15.23 -10.60
CA LYS A 55 1.15 14.27 -11.19
C LYS A 55 0.50 12.94 -11.51
N TYR A 56 -0.34 12.41 -10.63
CA TYR A 56 -1.12 11.20 -10.88
C TYR A 56 -1.99 11.36 -12.14
N LEU A 57 -2.76 12.45 -12.25
CA LEU A 57 -3.63 12.70 -13.38
C LEU A 57 -2.85 12.89 -14.70
N ASP A 58 -1.72 13.61 -14.64
CA ASP A 58 -0.86 13.82 -15.81
C ASP A 58 -0.28 12.49 -16.30
N TRP A 59 0.20 11.64 -15.39
CA TRP A 59 0.76 10.35 -15.73
C TRP A 59 -0.28 9.36 -16.24
N LEU A 60 -1.46 9.35 -15.61
CA LEU A 60 -2.57 8.52 -16.04
C LEU A 60 -3.02 8.87 -17.46
N LYS A 61 -2.98 10.15 -17.84
CA LYS A 61 -3.31 10.60 -19.20
C LYS A 61 -2.18 10.37 -20.21
N ALA A 62 -0.92 10.55 -19.80
CA ALA A 62 0.22 10.51 -20.71
C ALA A 62 0.79 9.11 -20.95
N TYR A 63 0.70 8.21 -19.97
CA TYR A 63 1.48 6.96 -19.98
C TYR A 63 0.67 5.69 -19.70
N ALA A 64 -0.54 5.78 -19.15
CA ALA A 64 -1.35 4.59 -18.86
C ALA A 64 -2.20 4.18 -20.09
N PRO A 65 -2.59 2.89 -20.18
CA PRO A 65 -3.61 2.45 -21.14
C PRO A 65 -4.90 3.25 -20.99
N ALA A 66 -5.61 3.49 -22.11
CA ALA A 66 -6.81 4.34 -22.12
C ALA A 66 -7.91 3.84 -21.17
N GLU A 67 -8.02 2.51 -21.02
CA GLU A 67 -8.99 1.84 -20.17
C GLU A 67 -8.68 2.00 -18.68
N ALA A 68 -7.44 2.35 -18.31
CA ALA A 68 -6.99 2.42 -16.92
C ALA A 68 -7.79 3.42 -16.07
N GLN A 69 -8.32 4.49 -16.68
CA GLN A 69 -9.14 5.49 -15.97
C GLN A 69 -10.48 4.91 -15.47
N GLY A 70 -11.01 3.89 -16.14
CA GLY A 70 -12.25 3.23 -15.77
C GLY A 70 -12.05 2.03 -14.84
N MET A 71 -10.80 1.62 -14.59
CA MET A 71 -10.50 0.43 -13.80
C MET A 71 -10.68 0.69 -12.30
N THR A 72 -11.31 -0.27 -11.65
CA THR A 72 -11.30 -0.42 -10.19
C THR A 72 -9.99 -1.03 -9.70
N PHE A 73 -9.84 -1.08 -8.38
CA PHE A 73 -8.72 -1.73 -7.72
C PHE A 73 -8.49 -3.17 -8.20
N SER A 74 -9.55 -4.00 -8.17
CA SER A 74 -9.46 -5.42 -8.54
C SER A 74 -9.21 -5.66 -10.02
N GLU A 75 -9.56 -4.70 -10.88
CA GLU A 75 -9.30 -4.77 -12.32
C GLU A 75 -7.87 -4.36 -12.65
N SER A 76 -7.33 -3.33 -11.98
CA SER A 76 -5.98 -2.83 -12.20
C SER A 76 -4.89 -3.71 -11.57
N GLY A 77 -5.17 -4.36 -10.44
CA GLY A 77 -4.20 -5.18 -9.70
C GLY A 77 -3.55 -6.31 -10.52
N PRO A 78 -4.30 -7.11 -11.29
CA PRO A 78 -3.76 -8.19 -12.12
C PRO A 78 -3.07 -7.75 -13.42
N VAL A 79 -3.21 -6.48 -13.85
CA VAL A 79 -2.68 -5.98 -15.14
C VAL A 79 -1.19 -6.25 -15.34
N PRO A 80 -0.30 -6.08 -14.34
CA PRO A 80 1.13 -6.35 -14.52
C PRO A 80 1.43 -7.78 -14.98
N ALA A 81 0.65 -8.79 -14.58
CA ALA A 81 0.85 -10.18 -14.99
C ALA A 81 0.56 -10.43 -16.48
N GLN A 82 -0.19 -9.53 -17.12
CA GLN A 82 -0.59 -9.66 -18.53
C GLN A 82 0.52 -9.24 -19.51
N GLY A 83 1.57 -8.57 -19.03
CA GLY A 83 2.71 -8.13 -19.85
C GLY A 83 2.41 -6.94 -20.78
N GLY A 84 1.24 -6.33 -20.68
CA GLY A 84 0.85 -5.16 -21.50
C GLY A 84 1.35 -3.81 -20.97
N VAL A 85 1.97 -3.78 -19.79
CA VAL A 85 2.52 -2.57 -19.17
C VAL A 85 3.97 -2.78 -18.76
N ALA A 86 4.79 -1.72 -18.88
CA ALA A 86 6.19 -1.75 -18.46
C ALA A 86 6.38 -1.38 -16.99
N GLN A 87 5.41 -0.69 -16.38
CA GLN A 87 5.45 -0.25 -15.00
C GLN A 87 4.02 -0.12 -14.45
N GLN A 88 3.83 -0.46 -13.18
CA GLN A 88 2.67 -0.05 -12.41
C GLN A 88 3.15 0.71 -11.17
N ILE A 89 2.55 1.86 -10.92
CA ILE A 89 2.88 2.70 -9.78
C ILE A 89 2.21 2.11 -8.55
N PHE A 90 3.03 1.67 -7.60
CA PHE A 90 2.63 1.03 -6.35
C PHE A 90 1.97 -0.35 -6.54
N TRP A 91 2.48 -1.37 -5.84
CA TRP A 91 1.98 -2.75 -5.91
C TRP A 91 1.47 -3.23 -4.56
N TYR A 92 0.35 -3.93 -4.61
CA TYR A 92 -0.08 -4.78 -3.51
C TYR A 92 0.52 -6.17 -3.71
N THR A 93 1.19 -6.68 -2.66
CA THR A 93 1.80 -8.02 -2.68
C THR A 93 0.79 -9.13 -2.94
N ALA A 94 -0.51 -8.87 -2.70
CA ALA A 94 -1.61 -9.78 -3.01
C ALA A 94 -1.68 -10.19 -4.50
N PHE A 95 -1.18 -9.37 -5.42
CA PHE A 95 -1.16 -9.67 -6.85
C PHE A 95 0.19 -10.22 -7.34
N THR A 96 1.19 -10.35 -6.47
CA THR A 96 2.54 -10.77 -6.89
C THR A 96 2.60 -12.25 -7.27
N ALA A 97 1.81 -13.10 -6.62
CA ALA A 97 1.81 -14.55 -6.90
C ALA A 97 1.45 -14.86 -8.36
N SER A 98 0.47 -14.15 -8.93
CA SER A 98 0.06 -14.33 -10.33
C SER A 98 1.07 -13.84 -11.36
N MET A 99 2.12 -13.14 -10.92
CA MET A 99 3.21 -12.65 -11.78
C MET A 99 4.41 -13.60 -11.82
N VAL A 100 4.42 -14.63 -10.96
CA VAL A 100 5.55 -15.57 -10.83
C VAL A 100 5.13 -17.04 -10.93
N ASP A 101 3.84 -17.34 -10.96
CA ASP A 101 3.36 -18.70 -11.16
C ASP A 101 3.58 -19.18 -12.61
N ALA A 102 3.47 -20.49 -12.84
CA ALA A 102 3.73 -21.11 -14.14
C ALA A 102 2.76 -20.65 -15.26
N SER A 103 1.64 -20.03 -14.91
CA SER A 103 0.69 -19.48 -15.88
C SER A 103 1.08 -18.08 -16.37
N ALA A 104 1.98 -17.38 -15.66
CA ALA A 104 2.44 -16.02 -15.92
C ALA A 104 3.39 -15.88 -17.14
N LYS A 105 3.17 -16.67 -18.21
CA LYS A 105 4.07 -16.78 -19.38
C LYS A 105 4.41 -15.45 -20.05
N ALA A 106 3.51 -14.47 -20.01
CA ALA A 106 3.76 -13.14 -20.56
C ALA A 106 4.93 -12.42 -19.85
N VAL A 107 5.11 -12.70 -18.56
CA VAL A 107 6.01 -11.95 -17.67
C VAL A 107 7.11 -12.80 -17.02
N LEU A 108 7.22 -14.06 -17.43
CA LEU A 108 8.37 -14.91 -17.14
C LEU A 108 9.35 -14.92 -18.32
N ASN A 109 10.62 -15.11 -18.02
CA ASN A 109 11.65 -15.48 -18.97
C ASN A 109 11.54 -16.97 -19.33
N ASP A 110 12.24 -17.40 -20.38
CA ASP A 110 12.23 -18.80 -20.85
C ASP A 110 12.74 -19.80 -19.79
N ASP A 111 13.60 -19.33 -18.87
CA ASP A 111 14.12 -20.11 -17.74
C ASP A 111 13.19 -20.12 -16.52
N GLY A 112 12.00 -19.50 -16.63
CA GLY A 112 11.00 -19.40 -15.57
C GLY A 112 11.26 -18.29 -14.55
N THR A 113 12.34 -17.51 -14.68
CA THR A 113 12.57 -16.37 -13.79
C THR A 113 11.63 -15.20 -14.13
N PRO A 114 11.16 -14.41 -13.14
CA PRO A 114 10.28 -13.27 -13.43
C PRO A 114 11.03 -12.16 -14.16
N LYS A 115 10.37 -11.48 -15.10
CA LYS A 115 10.87 -10.24 -15.74
C LYS A 115 10.76 -9.04 -14.81
N TRP A 116 9.72 -9.04 -13.98
CA TRP A 116 9.38 -7.95 -13.08
C TRP A 116 10.35 -7.79 -11.91
N ARG A 117 10.56 -6.54 -11.46
CA ARG A 117 11.34 -6.18 -10.27
C ARG A 117 10.58 -5.12 -9.47
N MET A 118 10.66 -5.21 -8.15
CA MET A 118 10.17 -4.18 -7.22
C MET A 118 11.27 -3.15 -6.99
N ALA A 119 11.02 -1.91 -7.36
CA ALA A 119 11.92 -0.79 -7.07
C ALA A 119 11.43 -0.02 -5.83
N PRO A 120 12.33 0.61 -5.05
CA PRO A 120 11.91 1.59 -4.04
C PRO A 120 11.03 2.67 -4.67
N SER A 121 10.04 3.16 -3.90
CA SER A 121 9.21 4.27 -4.36
C SER A 121 10.08 5.51 -4.62
N PRO A 122 9.81 6.27 -5.69
CA PRO A 122 10.54 7.50 -5.97
C PRO A 122 10.18 8.61 -4.96
N HIS A 123 11.13 9.52 -4.74
CA HIS A 123 10.90 10.75 -3.97
C HIS A 123 10.35 11.86 -4.88
N GLY A 124 9.24 12.45 -4.47
CA GLY A 124 8.67 13.65 -5.07
C GLY A 124 9.34 14.92 -4.57
N VAL A 125 8.98 16.05 -5.19
CA VAL A 125 9.67 17.35 -4.99
C VAL A 125 9.48 17.94 -3.58
N TYR A 126 8.47 17.49 -2.82
CA TYR A 126 8.26 17.94 -1.44
C TYR A 126 8.83 16.96 -0.41
N TRP A 127 9.25 15.77 -0.83
CA TRP A 127 9.78 14.76 0.07
C TRP A 127 11.14 15.18 0.64
N LYS A 128 11.36 14.90 1.92
CA LYS A 128 12.59 15.21 2.65
C LYS A 128 12.98 14.04 3.53
N ASP A 129 14.29 13.90 3.79
CA ASP A 129 14.80 12.88 4.71
C ASP A 129 14.08 12.92 6.06
N GLY A 130 13.57 11.75 6.46
CA GLY A 130 12.79 11.55 7.68
C GLY A 130 11.27 11.56 7.48
N MET A 131 10.77 11.82 6.26
CA MET A 131 9.35 11.65 5.91
C MET A 131 9.03 10.19 5.55
N LYS A 132 7.79 9.79 5.80
CA LYS A 132 7.26 8.50 5.36
C LYS A 132 7.24 8.41 3.84
N LEU A 133 7.58 7.25 3.29
CA LEU A 133 7.55 6.95 1.86
C LEU A 133 6.92 5.58 1.62
N GLY A 134 5.80 5.56 0.90
CA GLY A 134 4.96 4.36 0.78
C GLY A 134 4.30 4.01 2.13
N TYR A 135 3.61 2.88 2.17
CA TYR A 135 3.04 2.34 3.39
C TYR A 135 3.20 0.82 3.42
N GLN A 136 3.22 0.28 4.63
CA GLN A 136 3.26 -1.15 4.86
C GLN A 136 1.97 -1.53 5.57
N ASP A 137 1.04 -2.12 4.83
CA ASP A 137 -0.17 -2.66 5.41
C ASP A 137 0.14 -4.01 6.04
N VAL A 138 -0.01 -4.09 7.36
CA VAL A 138 0.09 -5.34 8.11
C VAL A 138 -1.26 -5.59 8.75
N GLY A 139 -1.93 -6.65 8.31
CA GLY A 139 -3.19 -7.08 8.91
C GLY A 139 -2.99 -7.37 10.40
N SER A 140 -3.90 -6.88 11.23
CA SER A 140 -3.89 -7.10 12.68
C SER A 140 -5.17 -7.80 13.12
N TRP A 141 -5.08 -8.61 14.16
CA TRP A 141 -6.26 -9.23 14.78
C TRP A 141 -6.88 -8.28 15.79
N THR A 142 -8.07 -7.76 15.47
CA THR A 142 -8.82 -6.90 16.38
C THR A 142 -9.90 -7.71 17.10
N LEU A 143 -9.74 -7.90 18.41
CA LEU A 143 -10.77 -8.47 19.27
C LEU A 143 -11.55 -7.34 19.96
N MET A 144 -12.84 -7.22 19.66
CA MET A 144 -13.66 -6.14 20.21
C MET A 144 -13.95 -6.38 21.70
N LYS A 145 -13.95 -5.30 22.50
CA LYS A 145 -14.32 -5.36 23.92
C LYS A 145 -15.74 -5.87 24.16
N SER A 146 -16.63 -5.71 23.17
CA SER A 146 -18.02 -6.17 23.21
C SER A 146 -18.19 -7.66 22.92
N THR A 147 -17.15 -8.35 22.43
CA THR A 147 -17.23 -9.78 22.13
C THR A 147 -17.31 -10.57 23.43
N PRO A 148 -18.34 -11.44 23.62
CA PRO A 148 -18.42 -12.29 24.81
C PRO A 148 -17.14 -13.10 25.01
N THR A 149 -16.69 -13.20 26.26
CA THR A 149 -15.37 -13.76 26.62
C THR A 149 -15.08 -15.11 25.96
N ASP A 150 -16.04 -16.02 25.94
CA ASP A 150 -15.83 -17.35 25.36
C ASP A 150 -15.61 -17.30 23.84
N ARG A 151 -16.29 -16.40 23.13
CA ARG A 151 -16.07 -16.18 21.69
C ARG A 151 -14.75 -15.46 21.43
N ALA A 152 -14.38 -14.51 22.29
CA ALA A 152 -13.10 -13.81 22.19
C ALA A 152 -11.92 -14.78 22.36
N LYS A 153 -12.01 -15.71 23.32
CA LYS A 153 -11.02 -16.78 23.51
C LYS A 153 -10.90 -17.69 22.28
N ALA A 154 -12.03 -18.11 21.69
CA ALA A 154 -12.02 -18.92 20.47
C ALA A 154 -11.38 -18.17 19.29
N ALA A 155 -11.74 -16.90 19.08
CA ALA A 155 -11.14 -16.06 18.05
C ALA A 155 -9.64 -15.85 18.28
N TRP A 156 -9.21 -15.68 19.53
CA TRP A 156 -7.81 -15.58 19.91
C TRP A 156 -7.03 -16.86 19.59
N LEU A 157 -7.58 -18.04 19.93
CA LEU A 157 -6.96 -19.33 19.58
C LEU A 157 -6.83 -19.52 18.06
N TYR A 158 -7.86 -19.12 17.30
CA TYR A 158 -7.80 -19.17 15.84
C TYR A 158 -6.76 -18.20 15.27
N ALA A 159 -6.66 -16.99 15.82
CA ALA A 159 -5.63 -16.03 15.45
C ALA A 159 -4.23 -16.62 15.66
N GLN A 160 -3.96 -17.25 16.82
CA GLN A 160 -2.70 -17.93 17.11
C GLN A 160 -2.39 -19.05 16.11
N PHE A 161 -3.39 -19.83 15.69
CA PHE A 161 -3.21 -20.86 14.66
C PHE A 161 -2.82 -20.24 13.31
N VAL A 162 -3.54 -19.22 12.86
CA VAL A 162 -3.29 -18.58 11.55
C VAL A 162 -1.94 -17.86 11.52
N THR A 163 -1.50 -17.29 12.65
CA THR A 163 -0.19 -16.64 12.79
C THR A 163 0.92 -17.62 13.17
N SER A 164 0.62 -18.92 13.34
CA SER A 164 1.64 -19.91 13.69
C SER A 164 2.67 -20.05 12.57
N LYS A 165 3.92 -20.34 12.93
CA LYS A 165 5.06 -20.40 11.99
C LYS A 165 4.75 -21.24 10.75
N THR A 166 4.13 -22.41 10.90
CA THR A 166 3.83 -23.30 9.77
C THR A 166 2.80 -22.70 8.82
N VAL A 167 1.72 -22.11 9.36
CA VAL A 167 0.64 -21.52 8.54
C VAL A 167 1.12 -20.24 7.84
N ASP A 168 1.83 -19.38 8.58
CA ASP A 168 2.42 -18.15 8.01
C ASP A 168 3.46 -18.46 6.93
N VAL A 169 4.38 -19.40 7.17
CA VAL A 169 5.37 -19.81 6.15
C VAL A 169 4.67 -20.35 4.92
N LYS A 170 3.65 -21.21 5.08
CA LYS A 170 2.89 -21.73 3.92
C LYS A 170 2.19 -20.62 3.15
N LYS A 171 1.55 -19.67 3.84
CA LYS A 171 0.92 -18.49 3.22
C LYS A 171 1.96 -17.64 2.48
N SER A 172 3.11 -17.39 3.08
CA SER A 172 4.21 -16.64 2.50
C SER A 172 4.76 -17.30 1.24
N HIS A 173 4.83 -18.63 1.18
CA HIS A 173 5.25 -19.36 -0.02
C HIS A 173 4.22 -19.34 -1.16
N VAL A 174 2.92 -19.38 -0.85
CA VAL A 174 1.86 -19.49 -1.86
C VAL A 174 1.40 -18.12 -2.35
N GLY A 175 1.09 -17.23 -1.41
CA GLY A 175 0.53 -15.91 -1.70
C GLY A 175 1.57 -14.79 -1.70
N LEU A 176 2.84 -15.07 -1.35
CA LEU A 176 3.89 -14.05 -1.20
C LEU A 176 3.47 -12.91 -0.25
N THR A 177 2.67 -13.25 0.76
CA THR A 177 2.18 -12.33 1.79
C THR A 177 2.48 -12.90 3.18
N PHE A 178 3.13 -12.09 4.01
CA PHE A 178 3.54 -12.47 5.36
C PHE A 178 2.50 -12.02 6.40
N ILE A 179 2.33 -12.80 7.44
CA ILE A 179 1.66 -12.43 8.69
C ILE A 179 2.78 -12.09 9.66
N ARG A 180 2.85 -10.83 10.09
CA ARG A 180 3.78 -10.42 11.15
C ARG A 180 3.10 -10.47 12.50
#